data_AF-A0A852L558-F1
#
_entry.id   AF-A0A852L558-F1
#
_cell.length_a   1.000
_cell.length_b   1.000
_cell.length_c   1.000
_cell.angle_alpha   90.00
_cell.angle_beta   90.00
_cell.angle_gamma   90.00
#
_symmetry.space_group_name_H-M   'P 1'
#
loop_
_entity.id
_entity.type
_entity.pdbx_description
1 polymer ?
#
loop_
_entity_poly.entity_id
_entity_poly.type
_entity_poly.pdbx_seq_one_letter_code
_entity_poly.pdbx_strand_id
1 'polypeptide(L)'
;TLRLICTTAAVQRRNVGASGPEKYTEEFIKKQIEEFNLGKRHLANMMGEDPESFTQEDIDRAIAYLFPSGLFDKRARPMMKHPTEIFPEQRKIQWGEDGRPFHFLFYTGKQSYYSLMHETYGKVLSVQKYQDELTAQDLLPEKEKRNLAGSRWLTKIELEEMLLEKLSDDDYSRFIQLLEKLATLPCGDIEEKYVQKFSREVPVQLQKVVIEPLKYDERGVAFSTGEGRRKTASATAVVYDNGTGKVTVNGIDVLHYFPVLQDREQLLFPFQFLNRVGKHDMVCTVSGGGRSAQAGAIRLASAKALRSFVTEKEVEFMRQAGLLTVDPRVKERKKPGQEGARRKFTWKKR
;
A
#
# COMPACT_ATOMS: atom_id res chain seq x y z
N THR A 1 2.53 -28.21 -76.62
CA THR A 1 2.59 -29.17 -75.50
C THR A 1 2.23 -28.46 -74.21
N LEU A 2 0.94 -28.39 -73.88
CA LEU A 2 0.47 -27.82 -72.61
C LEU A 2 0.44 -28.95 -71.56
N ARG A 3 1.33 -28.90 -70.57
CA ARG A 3 1.29 -29.80 -69.42
C ARG A 3 0.19 -29.32 -68.47
N LEU A 4 -0.89 -30.08 -68.38
CA LEU A 4 -1.89 -29.94 -67.30
C LEU A 4 -1.22 -30.28 -65.97
N ILE A 5 -1.06 -29.28 -65.10
CA ILE A 5 -0.63 -29.47 -63.72
C ILE A 5 -1.89 -29.82 -62.92
N CYS A 6 -2.10 -31.11 -62.62
CA CYS A 6 -3.14 -31.53 -61.68
C CYS A 6 -2.79 -31.03 -60.28
N THR A 7 -3.45 -29.97 -59.81
CA THR A 7 -3.40 -29.58 -58.40
C THR A 7 -4.37 -30.47 -57.61
N THR A 8 -3.84 -31.35 -56.78
CA THR A 8 -4.61 -32.16 -55.84
C THR A 8 -4.95 -31.34 -54.59
N ALA A 9 -6.15 -30.75 -54.55
CA ALA A 9 -6.67 -30.16 -53.32
C ALA A 9 -7.26 -31.28 -52.44
N ALA A 10 -6.48 -31.78 -51.48
CA ALA A 10 -6.98 -32.70 -50.46
C ALA A 10 -7.69 -31.92 -49.33
N VAL A 11 -8.87 -32.38 -48.91
CA VAL A 11 -9.58 -31.79 -47.76
C VAL A 11 -8.73 -31.98 -46.50
N GLN A 12 -8.18 -30.89 -45.98
CA GLN A 12 -7.47 -30.90 -44.70
C GLN A 12 -8.48 -31.06 -43.55
N ARG A 13 -8.15 -31.92 -42.57
CA ARG A 13 -8.95 -32.04 -41.36
C ARG A 13 -8.98 -30.70 -40.65
N ARG A 14 -10.17 -30.24 -40.24
CA ARG A 14 -10.30 -29.04 -39.43
C ARG A 14 -9.56 -29.26 -38.10
N ASN A 15 -8.72 -28.31 -37.73
CA ASN A 15 -8.08 -28.33 -36.42
C ASN A 15 -9.16 -28.33 -35.35
N VAL A 16 -9.03 -29.21 -34.37
CA VAL A 16 -9.85 -29.15 -33.15
C VAL A 16 -9.46 -27.86 -32.43
N GLY A 17 -10.46 -27.13 -31.95
CA GLY A 17 -10.22 -25.89 -31.19
C GLY A 17 -9.27 -26.16 -30.03
N ALA A 18 -8.30 -25.27 -29.83
CA ALA A 18 -7.42 -25.34 -28.67
C ALA A 18 -8.24 -25.37 -27.37
N SER A 19 -7.68 -25.96 -26.31
CA SER A 19 -8.31 -25.97 -24.99
C SER A 19 -8.67 -24.54 -24.58
N GLY A 20 -9.96 -24.30 -24.33
CA GLY A 20 -10.47 -23.04 -23.83
C GLY A 20 -10.01 -22.77 -22.38
N PRO A 21 -10.39 -21.60 -21.81
CA PRO A 21 -10.09 -21.30 -20.41
C PRO A 21 -10.67 -22.37 -19.48
N GLU A 22 -9.92 -22.72 -18.43
CA GLU A 22 -10.36 -23.65 -17.40
C GLU A 22 -11.64 -23.12 -16.73
N LYS A 23 -12.69 -23.95 -16.73
CA LYS A 23 -13.96 -23.64 -16.06
C LYS A 23 -14.07 -24.52 -14.83
N TYR A 24 -14.40 -23.92 -13.69
CA TYR A 24 -14.53 -24.62 -12.42
C TYR A 24 -16.01 -24.77 -12.10
N THR A 25 -16.51 -26.00 -12.12
CA THR A 25 -17.91 -26.27 -11.76
C THR A 25 -18.10 -26.16 -10.25
N GLU A 26 -19.34 -25.93 -9.81
CA GLU A 26 -19.66 -25.89 -8.38
C GLU A 26 -19.29 -27.21 -7.68
N GLU A 27 -19.49 -28.34 -8.37
CA GLU A 27 -19.08 -29.66 -7.88
C GLU A 27 -17.56 -29.79 -7.70
N PHE A 28 -16.77 -29.21 -8.61
CA PHE A 28 -15.32 -29.19 -8.51
C PHE A 28 -14.88 -28.40 -7.27
N ILE A 29 -15.43 -27.20 -7.08
CA ILE A 29 -15.12 -26.37 -5.91
C ILE A 29 -15.50 -27.09 -4.61
N LYS A 30 -16.65 -27.78 -4.57
CA LYS A 30 -17.07 -28.57 -3.41
C LYS A 30 -16.07 -29.68 -3.07
N LYS A 31 -15.61 -30.42 -4.08
CA LYS A 31 -14.56 -31.46 -3.88
C LYS A 31 -13.26 -30.85 -3.34
N GLN A 32 -12.83 -29.70 -3.88
CA GLN A 32 -11.63 -29.02 -3.40
C GLN A 32 -11.76 -28.55 -1.95
N ILE A 33 -12.97 -28.17 -1.50
CA ILE A 33 -13.22 -27.80 -0.10
C ILE A 33 -13.06 -29.02 0.80
N GLU A 34 -13.60 -30.18 0.40
CA GLU A 34 -13.45 -31.43 1.14
C GLU A 34 -11.97 -31.86 1.24
N GLU A 35 -11.24 -31.79 0.13
CA GLU A 35 -9.79 -32.06 0.07
C GLU A 35 -8.99 -31.09 0.96
N PHE A 36 -9.32 -29.80 0.94
CA PHE A 36 -8.68 -28.79 1.80
C PHE A 36 -8.91 -29.09 3.28
N ASN A 37 -10.15 -29.42 3.68
CA ASN A 37 -10.48 -29.74 5.07
C ASN A 37 -9.77 -31.01 5.56
N LEU A 38 -9.67 -32.02 4.70
CA LEU A 38 -8.90 -33.23 5.00
C LEU A 38 -7.40 -32.93 5.10
N GLY A 39 -6.85 -32.18 4.15
CA GLY A 39 -5.46 -31.74 4.14
C GLY A 39 -5.09 -30.91 5.36
N LYS A 40 -5.99 -30.02 5.81
CA LYS A 40 -5.83 -29.23 7.03
C LYS A 40 -5.66 -30.13 8.26
N ARG A 41 -6.47 -31.17 8.41
CA ARG A 41 -6.37 -32.13 9.51
C ARG A 41 -5.07 -32.93 9.46
N HIS A 42 -4.65 -33.34 8.27
CA HIS A 42 -3.36 -34.03 8.11
C HIS A 42 -2.18 -33.14 8.46
N LEU A 43 -2.21 -31.87 8.05
CA LEU A 43 -1.16 -30.91 8.35
C LEU A 43 -1.06 -30.65 9.86
N ALA A 44 -2.19 -30.47 10.54
CA ALA A 44 -2.23 -30.31 11.99
C ALA A 44 -1.61 -31.54 12.70
N ASN A 45 -1.97 -32.75 12.28
CA ASN A 45 -1.39 -33.99 12.81
C ASN A 45 0.13 -34.09 12.59
N MET A 46 0.63 -33.69 11.42
CA MET A 46 2.07 -33.67 11.13
C MET A 46 2.83 -32.67 12.02
N MET A 47 2.21 -31.52 12.32
CA MET A 47 2.80 -30.49 13.17
C MET A 47 2.58 -30.74 14.67
N GLY A 48 1.74 -31.72 15.04
CA GLY A 48 1.40 -32.02 16.44
C GLY A 48 0.45 -31.00 17.07
N GLU A 49 -0.32 -30.27 16.26
CA GLU A 49 -1.27 -29.24 16.71
C GLU A 49 -2.72 -29.76 16.69
N ASP A 50 -3.61 -29.11 17.44
CA ASP A 50 -5.03 -29.47 17.47
C ASP A 50 -5.75 -29.04 16.17
N PRO A 51 -6.38 -29.96 15.40
CA PRO A 51 -6.98 -29.65 14.11
C PRO A 51 -8.09 -28.58 14.12
N GLU A 52 -8.81 -28.45 15.23
CA GLU A 52 -9.95 -27.53 15.34
C GLU A 52 -9.47 -26.09 15.63
N SER A 53 -8.42 -25.91 16.43
CA SER A 53 -7.81 -24.59 16.68
C SER A 53 -6.90 -24.09 15.55
N PHE A 54 -6.56 -24.96 14.59
CA PHE A 54 -5.57 -24.67 13.55
C PHE A 54 -6.04 -23.55 12.61
N THR A 55 -5.36 -22.40 12.64
CA THR A 55 -5.70 -21.22 11.84
C THR A 55 -4.97 -21.19 10.49
N GLN A 56 -5.36 -20.27 9.59
CA GLN A 56 -4.66 -20.11 8.30
C GLN A 56 -3.21 -19.63 8.48
N GLU A 57 -2.91 -18.87 9.53
CA GLU A 57 -1.54 -18.44 9.83
C GLU A 57 -0.66 -19.65 10.22
N ASP A 58 -1.22 -20.61 10.94
CA ASP A 58 -0.54 -21.86 11.30
C ASP A 58 -0.26 -22.72 10.07
N ILE A 59 -1.24 -22.80 9.15
CA ILE A 59 -1.07 -23.45 7.85
C ILE A 59 0.10 -22.81 7.07
N ASP A 60 0.10 -21.48 6.94
CA ASP A 60 1.13 -20.75 6.19
C ASP A 60 2.53 -20.95 6.81
N ARG A 61 2.62 -20.95 8.15
CA ARG A 61 3.88 -21.25 8.88
C ARG A 61 4.35 -22.68 8.67
N ALA A 62 3.44 -23.65 8.78
CA ALA A 62 3.75 -25.06 8.58
C ALA A 62 4.24 -25.34 7.14
N ILE A 63 3.59 -24.76 6.15
CA ILE A 63 3.98 -24.91 4.73
C ILE A 63 5.33 -24.26 4.46
N ALA A 64 5.59 -23.08 5.02
CA ALA A 64 6.88 -22.43 4.89
C ALA A 64 8.03 -23.27 5.50
N TYR A 65 7.73 -24.06 6.54
CA TYR A 65 8.68 -24.98 7.16
C TYR A 65 8.87 -26.28 6.36
N LEU A 66 7.78 -26.93 5.95
CA LEU A 66 7.82 -28.21 5.23
C LEU A 66 8.32 -28.06 3.79
N PHE A 67 7.96 -26.96 3.13
CA PHE A 67 8.29 -26.67 1.73
C PHE A 67 8.99 -25.30 1.61
N PRO A 68 10.23 -25.17 2.12
CA PRO A 68 10.92 -23.90 2.15
C PRO A 68 11.27 -23.43 0.73
N SER A 69 10.63 -22.36 0.28
CA SER A 69 10.86 -21.76 -1.03
C SER A 69 11.51 -20.39 -0.92
N GLY A 70 12.69 -20.25 -1.54
CA GLY A 70 13.45 -19.00 -1.62
C GLY A 70 13.00 -18.05 -2.73
N LEU A 71 11.87 -18.31 -3.39
CA LEU A 71 11.37 -17.46 -4.48
C LEU A 71 10.99 -16.06 -3.99
N PHE A 72 11.42 -15.03 -4.73
CA PHE A 72 11.12 -13.63 -4.38
C PHE A 72 9.64 -13.29 -4.53
N ASP A 73 8.99 -13.80 -5.57
CA ASP A 73 7.56 -13.64 -5.75
C ASP A 73 6.82 -14.55 -4.77
N LYS A 74 6.04 -13.93 -3.87
CA LYS A 74 5.27 -14.65 -2.86
C LYS A 74 4.15 -15.50 -3.46
N ARG A 75 3.62 -15.12 -4.63
CA ARG A 75 2.52 -15.84 -5.31
C ARG A 75 2.98 -17.15 -5.96
N ALA A 76 4.28 -17.28 -6.24
CA ALA A 76 4.88 -18.48 -6.82
C ALA A 76 5.36 -19.49 -5.76
N ARG A 77 5.22 -19.15 -4.47
CA ARG A 77 5.59 -20.06 -3.37
C ARG A 77 4.50 -21.12 -3.18
N PRO A 78 4.85 -22.28 -2.60
CA PRO A 78 3.85 -23.24 -2.14
C PRO A 78 2.87 -22.56 -1.18
N MET A 79 1.57 -22.76 -1.41
CA MET A 79 0.50 -22.23 -0.57
C MET A 79 -0.66 -23.23 -0.53
N MET A 80 -1.29 -23.36 0.63
CA MET A 80 -2.53 -24.11 0.81
C MET A 80 -3.52 -23.14 1.45
N LYS A 81 -4.54 -22.76 0.68
CA LYS A 81 -5.57 -21.82 1.11
C LYS A 81 -6.95 -22.40 0.81
N HIS A 82 -7.97 -21.79 1.39
CA HIS A 82 -9.33 -22.15 1.08
C HIS A 82 -9.61 -21.94 -0.42
N PRO A 83 -10.33 -22.88 -1.10
CA PRO A 83 -10.57 -22.80 -2.55
C PRO A 83 -11.19 -21.50 -3.05
N THR A 84 -12.01 -20.82 -2.23
CA THR A 84 -12.61 -19.52 -2.59
C THR A 84 -11.61 -18.39 -2.71
N GLU A 85 -10.43 -18.50 -2.09
CA GLU A 85 -9.36 -17.52 -2.22
C GLU A 85 -8.41 -17.83 -3.39
N ILE A 86 -8.39 -19.09 -3.84
CA ILE A 86 -7.50 -19.56 -4.91
C ILE A 86 -8.17 -19.40 -6.27
N PHE A 87 -9.40 -19.92 -6.39
CA PHE A 87 -10.13 -19.91 -7.64
C PHE A 87 -10.91 -18.60 -7.78
N PRO A 88 -10.89 -17.96 -8.95
CA PRO A 88 -11.66 -16.75 -9.17
C PRO A 88 -13.15 -17.06 -9.12
N GLU A 89 -13.93 -16.16 -8.52
CA GLU A 89 -15.39 -16.27 -8.53
C GLU A 89 -15.93 -16.25 -9.96
N GLN A 90 -16.81 -17.21 -10.26
CA GLN A 90 -17.44 -17.34 -11.56
C GLN A 90 -18.92 -17.01 -11.47
N ARG A 91 -19.45 -16.40 -12.54
CA ARG A 91 -20.90 -16.21 -12.63
C ARG A 91 -21.59 -17.56 -12.71
N LYS A 92 -22.65 -17.69 -11.93
CA LYS A 92 -23.58 -18.80 -12.03
C LYS A 92 -24.30 -18.79 -13.38
N ILE A 93 -24.88 -19.93 -13.73
CA ILE A 93 -25.76 -20.05 -14.88
C ILE A 93 -26.88 -19.01 -14.75
N GLN A 94 -27.16 -18.28 -15.85
CA GLN A 94 -28.04 -17.10 -15.83
C GLN A 94 -29.45 -17.39 -16.34
N TRP A 95 -29.75 -18.63 -16.71
CA TRP A 95 -31.04 -19.09 -17.23
C TRP A 95 -31.40 -20.46 -16.65
N GLY A 96 -32.69 -20.77 -16.62
CA GLY A 96 -33.20 -22.08 -16.23
C GLY A 96 -33.10 -23.12 -17.34
N GLU A 97 -33.57 -24.34 -17.05
CA GLU A 97 -33.70 -25.41 -18.06
C GLU A 97 -34.67 -25.04 -19.19
N ASP A 98 -35.62 -24.14 -18.91
CA ASP A 98 -36.54 -23.54 -19.87
C ASP A 98 -35.87 -22.54 -20.83
N GLY A 99 -34.60 -22.20 -20.58
CA GLY A 99 -33.83 -21.23 -21.36
C GLY A 99 -34.20 -19.77 -21.06
N ARG A 100 -35.07 -19.49 -20.09
CA ARG A 100 -35.45 -18.12 -19.72
C ARG A 100 -34.40 -17.51 -18.80
N PRO A 101 -33.86 -16.31 -19.11
CA PRO A 101 -32.95 -15.62 -18.21
C PRO A 101 -33.60 -15.21 -16.88
N PHE A 102 -32.85 -15.29 -15.78
CA PHE A 102 -33.34 -14.92 -14.45
C PHE A 102 -33.47 -13.41 -14.27
N HIS A 103 -32.59 -12.62 -14.90
CA HIS A 103 -32.54 -11.17 -14.76
C HIS A 103 -33.12 -10.47 -15.98
N PHE A 104 -33.95 -9.44 -15.77
CA PHE A 104 -34.61 -8.72 -16.87
C PHE A 104 -33.63 -7.95 -17.77
N LEU A 105 -32.51 -7.46 -17.22
CA LEU A 105 -31.42 -6.81 -17.98
C LEU A 105 -30.40 -7.79 -18.58
N PHE A 106 -30.68 -9.09 -18.62
CA PHE A 106 -29.74 -10.10 -19.15
C PHE A 106 -29.23 -9.75 -20.56
N TYR A 107 -30.13 -9.34 -21.46
CA TYR A 107 -29.82 -9.05 -22.86
C TYR A 107 -28.99 -7.76 -23.08
N THR A 108 -28.69 -7.00 -22.02
CA THR A 108 -27.75 -5.88 -22.09
C THR A 108 -26.29 -6.34 -22.14
N GLY A 109 -26.02 -7.61 -21.78
CA GLY A 109 -24.68 -8.19 -21.66
C GLY A 109 -23.92 -7.81 -20.38
N LYS A 110 -24.33 -6.73 -19.69
CA LYS A 110 -23.76 -6.24 -18.41
C LYS A 110 -24.86 -6.06 -17.38
N GLN A 111 -25.54 -7.15 -17.06
CA GLN A 111 -26.76 -7.11 -16.25
C GLN A 111 -26.51 -6.57 -14.84
N SER A 112 -25.38 -6.93 -14.20
CA SER A 112 -25.07 -6.50 -12.84
C SER A 112 -24.79 -5.01 -12.80
N TYR A 113 -24.00 -4.51 -13.76
CA TYR A 113 -23.70 -3.09 -13.89
C TYR A 113 -24.94 -2.25 -14.18
N TYR A 114 -25.77 -2.63 -15.16
CA TYR A 114 -26.96 -1.83 -15.46
C TYR A 114 -28.04 -1.94 -14.39
N SER A 115 -28.10 -3.05 -13.65
CA SER A 115 -28.96 -3.15 -12.47
C SER A 115 -28.52 -2.15 -11.39
N LEU A 116 -27.22 -2.08 -11.10
CA LEU A 116 -26.63 -1.11 -10.19
C LEU A 116 -26.91 0.35 -10.63
N MET A 117 -26.77 0.64 -11.93
CA MET A 117 -27.09 1.95 -12.50
C MET A 117 -28.58 2.28 -12.38
N HIS A 118 -29.45 1.29 -12.56
CA HIS A 118 -30.89 1.48 -12.43
C HIS A 118 -31.30 1.74 -10.97
N GLU A 119 -30.77 0.96 -10.03
CA GLU A 119 -30.99 1.13 -8.59
C GLU A 119 -30.50 2.50 -8.09
N THR A 120 -29.26 2.89 -8.46
CA THR A 120 -28.70 4.20 -8.10
C THR A 120 -29.55 5.34 -8.64
N TYR A 121 -29.92 5.28 -9.92
CA TYR A 121 -30.75 6.31 -10.52
C TYR A 121 -32.14 6.38 -9.86
N GLY A 122 -32.73 5.22 -9.53
CA GLY A 122 -33.98 5.15 -8.76
C GLY A 122 -33.88 5.85 -7.41
N LYS A 123 -32.76 5.70 -6.71
CA LYS A 123 -32.47 6.40 -5.45
C LYS A 123 -32.30 7.90 -5.62
N VAL A 124 -31.61 8.34 -6.68
CA VAL A 124 -31.50 9.77 -7.01
C VAL A 124 -32.89 10.36 -7.25
N LEU A 125 -33.72 9.67 -8.03
CA LEU A 125 -35.08 10.13 -8.34
C LEU A 125 -35.97 10.18 -7.09
N SER A 126 -35.87 9.19 -6.18
CA SER A 126 -36.66 9.22 -4.94
C SER A 126 -36.29 10.39 -4.04
N VAL A 127 -34.99 10.72 -3.95
CA VAL A 127 -34.51 11.87 -3.17
C VAL A 127 -34.97 13.18 -3.81
N GLN A 128 -34.91 13.29 -5.14
CA GLN A 128 -35.38 14.47 -5.86
C GLN A 128 -36.88 14.70 -5.67
N LYS A 129 -37.71 13.65 -5.81
CA LYS A 129 -39.16 13.75 -5.57
C LYS A 129 -39.48 14.20 -4.15
N TYR A 130 -38.77 13.63 -3.16
CA TYR A 130 -38.93 14.04 -1.77
C TYR A 130 -38.57 15.51 -1.55
N GLN A 131 -37.53 16.02 -2.21
CA GLN A 131 -37.17 17.44 -2.15
C GLN A 131 -38.20 18.33 -2.83
N ASP A 132 -38.73 17.92 -3.98
CA ASP A 132 -39.78 18.65 -4.68
C ASP A 132 -41.04 18.75 -3.81
N GLU A 133 -41.40 17.66 -3.11
CA GLU A 133 -42.52 17.63 -2.15
C GLU A 133 -42.27 18.53 -0.92
N LEU A 134 -41.06 18.54 -0.36
CA LEU A 134 -40.70 19.45 0.75
C LEU A 134 -40.71 20.91 0.32
N THR A 135 -40.24 21.20 -0.89
CA THR A 135 -40.23 22.56 -1.45
C THR A 135 -41.65 23.05 -1.69
N ALA A 136 -42.56 22.17 -2.14
CA ALA A 136 -43.98 22.49 -2.26
C ALA A 136 -44.67 22.77 -0.91
N GLN A 137 -44.07 22.32 0.20
CA GLN A 137 -44.53 22.55 1.58
C GLN A 137 -43.76 23.68 2.30
N ASP A 138 -42.93 24.45 1.59
CA ASP A 138 -42.08 25.54 2.11
C ASP A 138 -41.12 25.14 3.26
N LEU A 139 -40.73 23.86 3.33
CA LEU A 139 -39.78 23.34 4.32
C LEU A 139 -38.37 23.25 3.71
N LEU A 140 -37.38 23.86 4.36
CA LEU A 140 -35.97 23.73 3.96
C LEU A 140 -35.37 22.41 4.46
N PRO A 141 -34.65 21.64 3.60
CA PRO A 141 -34.00 20.42 4.03
C PRO A 141 -32.83 20.72 4.97
N GLU A 142 -33.00 20.46 6.27
CA GLU A 142 -31.95 20.49 7.29
C GLU A 142 -31.12 19.20 7.23
N LYS A 143 -30.14 19.10 6.35
CA LYS A 143 -29.04 18.13 6.54
C LYS A 143 -27.69 18.75 6.24
N GLU A 144 -26.77 18.54 7.19
CA GLU A 144 -25.39 19.01 7.13
C GLU A 144 -24.62 18.35 5.98
N LYS A 145 -23.76 19.14 5.32
CA LYS A 145 -22.87 18.63 4.27
C LYS A 145 -21.92 17.58 4.86
N ARG A 146 -21.88 16.41 4.24
CA ARG A 146 -21.07 15.27 4.69
C ARG A 146 -19.57 15.63 4.67
N ASN A 147 -18.88 15.34 5.78
CA ASN A 147 -17.42 15.33 5.82
C ASN A 147 -16.90 14.07 5.12
N LEU A 148 -16.50 14.20 3.84
CA LEU A 148 -15.89 13.11 3.05
C LEU A 148 -14.41 12.88 3.36
N ALA A 149 -13.85 13.61 4.33
CA ALA A 149 -12.44 13.52 4.67
C ALA A 149 -12.10 12.12 5.21
N GLY A 150 -11.27 11.38 4.48
CA GLY A 150 -10.81 10.04 4.89
C GLY A 150 -11.50 8.87 4.20
N SER A 151 -12.42 9.10 3.25
CA SER A 151 -13.02 8.04 2.45
C SER A 151 -12.63 8.17 0.97
N ARG A 152 -12.49 7.03 0.29
CA ARG A 152 -12.35 6.95 -1.16
C ARG A 152 -13.47 6.11 -1.76
N TRP A 153 -13.81 6.35 -3.01
CA TRP A 153 -14.65 5.43 -3.77
C TRP A 153 -13.92 4.10 -4.05
N LEU A 154 -14.70 3.04 -4.30
CA LEU A 154 -14.19 1.77 -4.84
C LEU A 154 -13.43 2.04 -6.14
N THR A 155 -12.29 1.38 -6.31
CA THR A 155 -11.58 1.41 -7.60
C THR A 155 -12.32 0.60 -8.65
N LYS A 156 -12.00 0.80 -9.93
CA LYS A 156 -12.55 0.00 -11.03
C LYS A 156 -12.39 -1.50 -10.80
N ILE A 157 -11.21 -1.95 -10.36
CA ILE A 157 -10.92 -3.37 -10.14
C ILE A 157 -11.80 -3.94 -9.02
N GLU A 158 -11.93 -3.21 -7.91
CA GLU A 158 -12.80 -3.61 -6.79
C GLU A 158 -14.29 -3.65 -7.22
N LEU A 159 -14.71 -2.75 -8.12
CA LEU A 159 -16.07 -2.76 -8.66
C LEU A 159 -16.32 -3.92 -9.63
N GLU A 160 -15.35 -4.24 -10.49
CA GLU A 160 -15.40 -5.40 -11.39
C GLU A 160 -15.47 -6.71 -10.61
N GLU A 161 -14.71 -6.82 -9.53
CA GLU A 161 -14.74 -7.96 -8.60
C GLU A 161 -16.10 -8.08 -7.92
N MET A 162 -16.63 -6.99 -7.38
CA MET A 162 -17.95 -6.99 -6.73
C MET A 162 -19.09 -7.36 -7.69
N LEU A 163 -19.02 -6.97 -8.97
CA LEU A 163 -20.06 -7.28 -9.95
C LEU A 163 -19.82 -8.58 -10.72
N LEU A 164 -18.61 -9.14 -10.65
CA LEU A 164 -18.10 -10.20 -11.52
C LEU A 164 -18.25 -9.85 -13.02
N GLU A 165 -18.14 -8.56 -13.37
CA GLU A 165 -18.26 -8.07 -14.75
C GLU A 165 -17.09 -7.18 -15.16
N LYS A 166 -16.67 -7.32 -16.41
CA LYS A 166 -15.68 -6.41 -17.00
C LYS A 166 -16.33 -5.08 -17.33
N LEU A 167 -15.69 -3.99 -16.93
CA LEU A 167 -16.17 -2.63 -17.11
C LEU A 167 -15.22 -1.84 -18.02
N SER A 168 -15.79 -0.92 -18.79
CA SER A 168 -15.00 0.13 -19.44
C SER A 168 -14.63 1.20 -18.41
N ASP A 169 -13.58 1.97 -18.68
CA ASP A 169 -13.24 3.14 -17.85
C ASP A 169 -14.39 4.19 -17.91
N ASP A 170 -15.04 4.31 -19.07
CA ASP A 170 -16.21 5.18 -19.25
C ASP A 170 -17.39 4.75 -18.37
N ASP A 171 -17.66 3.44 -18.31
CA ASP A 171 -18.76 2.89 -17.50
C ASP A 171 -18.52 3.19 -16.02
N TYR A 172 -17.29 2.94 -15.55
CA TYR A 172 -16.88 3.30 -14.20
C TYR A 172 -17.04 4.80 -13.92
N SER A 173 -16.61 5.67 -14.82
CA SER A 173 -16.74 7.12 -14.66
C SER A 173 -18.20 7.59 -14.53
N ARG A 174 -19.11 7.02 -15.34
CA ARG A 174 -20.54 7.34 -15.29
C ARG A 174 -21.17 6.91 -13.98
N PHE A 175 -20.78 5.74 -13.47
CA PHE A 175 -21.24 5.26 -12.18
C PHE A 175 -20.78 6.16 -11.02
N ILE A 176 -19.51 6.56 -11.02
CA ILE A 176 -18.99 7.49 -10.00
C ILE A 176 -19.71 8.84 -10.08
N GLN A 177 -19.95 9.39 -11.28
CA GLN A 177 -20.72 10.62 -11.44
C GLN A 177 -22.14 10.53 -10.85
N LEU A 178 -22.81 9.38 -10.98
CA LEU A 178 -24.11 9.15 -10.34
C LEU A 178 -24.02 9.08 -8.81
N LEU A 179 -22.99 8.42 -8.28
CA LEU A 179 -22.76 8.36 -6.84
C LEU A 179 -22.41 9.73 -6.25
N GLU A 180 -21.59 10.52 -6.94
CA GLU A 180 -21.28 11.90 -6.56
C GLU A 180 -22.55 12.76 -6.58
N LYS A 181 -23.37 12.64 -7.63
CA LYS A 181 -24.66 13.31 -7.70
C LYS A 181 -25.54 12.92 -6.52
N LEU A 182 -25.66 11.63 -6.20
CA LEU A 182 -26.42 11.17 -5.04
C LEU A 182 -25.85 11.77 -3.75
N ALA A 183 -24.54 11.73 -3.55
CA ALA A 183 -23.88 12.26 -2.34
C ALA A 183 -24.00 13.77 -2.15
N THR A 184 -24.17 14.56 -3.23
CA THR A 184 -24.43 16.01 -3.13
C THR A 184 -25.85 16.36 -2.71
N LEU A 185 -26.81 15.45 -2.92
CA LEU A 185 -28.19 15.65 -2.49
C LEU A 185 -28.34 15.34 -0.98
N PRO A 186 -29.24 16.03 -0.26
CA PRO A 186 -29.70 15.63 1.06
C PRO A 186 -30.17 14.17 1.06
N CYS A 187 -29.31 13.26 1.51
CA CYS A 187 -29.58 11.81 1.54
C CYS A 187 -30.23 11.41 2.85
N GLY A 188 -31.17 10.45 2.80
CA GLY A 188 -31.62 9.73 3.99
C GLY A 188 -30.63 8.67 4.44
N ASP A 189 -30.87 8.05 5.60
CA ASP A 189 -29.99 7.04 6.18
C ASP A 189 -29.87 5.78 5.28
N ILE A 190 -30.91 5.51 4.48
CA ILE A 190 -30.94 4.38 3.55
C ILE A 190 -29.96 4.63 2.39
N GLU A 191 -30.01 5.84 1.82
CA GLU A 191 -29.13 6.28 0.75
C GLU A 191 -27.68 6.39 1.26
N GLU A 192 -27.48 6.82 2.50
CA GLU A 192 -26.14 6.85 3.11
C GLU A 192 -25.53 5.47 3.27
N LYS A 193 -26.30 4.49 3.78
CA LYS A 193 -25.86 3.08 3.85
C LYS A 193 -25.56 2.52 2.47
N TYR A 194 -26.36 2.88 1.46
CA TYR A 194 -26.13 2.49 0.08
C TYR A 194 -24.82 3.07 -0.46
N VAL A 195 -24.59 4.37 -0.30
CA VAL A 195 -23.35 5.05 -0.69
C VAL A 195 -22.14 4.46 0.04
N GLN A 196 -22.29 4.12 1.32
CA GLN A 196 -21.23 3.55 2.14
C GLN A 196 -20.74 2.20 1.60
N LYS A 197 -21.62 1.38 0.99
CA LYS A 197 -21.26 0.13 0.30
C LYS A 197 -20.21 0.35 -0.78
N PHE A 198 -20.19 1.53 -1.42
CA PHE A 198 -19.25 1.88 -2.49
C PHE A 198 -18.07 2.72 -2.04
N SER A 199 -17.93 2.96 -0.75
CA SER A 199 -16.83 3.73 -0.16
C SER A 199 -15.93 2.83 0.67
N ARG A 200 -14.64 3.16 0.68
CA ARG A 200 -13.63 2.53 1.54
C ARG A 200 -12.99 3.61 2.40
N GLU A 201 -12.84 3.31 3.68
CA GLU A 201 -12.07 4.15 4.58
C GLU A 201 -10.59 4.08 4.22
N VAL A 202 -9.98 5.24 4.04
CA VAL A 202 -8.54 5.35 3.84
C VAL A 202 -7.94 5.64 5.20
N PRO A 203 -7.11 4.72 5.75
CA PRO A 203 -6.41 5.00 6.99
C PRO A 203 -5.43 6.15 6.73
N VAL A 204 -5.77 7.35 7.21
CA VAL A 204 -4.85 8.48 7.18
C VAL A 204 -3.80 8.22 8.25
N GLN A 205 -2.66 7.66 7.85
CA GLN A 205 -1.49 7.59 8.70
C GLN A 205 -0.98 9.02 8.90
N LEU A 206 -1.46 9.68 9.96
CA LEU A 206 -0.83 10.91 10.42
C LEU A 206 0.64 10.57 10.69
N GLN A 207 1.57 11.25 10.01
CA GLN A 207 3.00 11.13 10.24
C GLN A 207 3.38 11.77 11.59
N LYS A 208 2.71 11.38 12.67
CA LYS A 208 3.13 11.76 14.02
C LYS A 208 4.47 11.09 14.25
N VAL A 209 5.49 11.93 14.33
CA VAL A 209 6.85 11.49 14.62
C VAL A 209 6.82 10.86 16.02
N VAL A 210 7.20 9.59 16.12
CA VAL A 210 7.29 8.90 17.42
C VAL A 210 8.37 9.60 18.26
N ILE A 211 7.97 10.15 19.40
CA ILE A 211 8.86 10.74 20.39
C ILE A 211 9.26 9.64 21.36
N GLU A 212 10.56 9.38 21.47
CA GLU A 212 11.08 8.38 22.40
C GLU A 212 11.07 8.96 23.82
N PRO A 213 10.70 8.17 24.85
CA PRO A 213 10.73 8.63 26.23
C PRO A 213 12.18 8.92 26.66
N LEU A 214 12.34 9.95 27.49
CA LEU A 214 13.61 10.34 28.09
C LEU A 214 14.12 9.23 29.01
N LYS A 215 15.41 8.90 28.88
CA LYS A 215 16.11 7.99 29.79
C LYS A 215 16.93 8.82 30.78
N TYR A 216 17.30 8.23 31.91
CA TYR A 216 18.10 8.88 32.93
C TYR A 216 19.37 8.08 33.20
N ASP A 217 20.50 8.77 33.25
CA ASP A 217 21.78 8.18 33.63
C ASP A 217 21.87 7.95 35.15
N GLU A 218 22.91 7.24 35.60
CA GLU A 218 23.23 7.04 37.03
C GLU A 218 23.38 8.36 37.82
N ARG A 219 23.69 9.46 37.12
CA ARG A 219 23.82 10.81 37.69
C ARG A 219 22.49 11.57 37.74
N GLY A 220 21.39 10.95 37.31
CA GLY A 220 20.06 11.57 37.24
C GLY A 220 19.87 12.55 36.07
N VAL A 221 20.80 12.61 35.12
CA VAL A 221 20.70 13.50 33.94
C VAL A 221 19.83 12.83 32.87
N ALA A 222 18.83 13.56 32.39
CA ALA A 222 17.98 13.10 31.30
C ALA A 222 18.76 13.08 29.98
N PHE A 223 18.65 11.99 29.24
CA PHE A 223 19.25 11.82 27.93
C PHE A 223 18.31 11.13 26.95
N SER A 224 18.56 11.36 25.67
CA SER A 224 17.89 10.67 24.57
C SER A 224 18.91 10.12 23.59
N THR A 225 18.54 9.04 22.91
CA THR A 225 19.38 8.40 21.90
C THR A 225 18.72 8.52 20.54
N GLY A 226 19.51 8.80 19.50
CA GLY A 226 19.02 8.85 18.14
C GLY A 226 19.97 8.14 17.18
N GLU A 227 19.40 7.44 16.19
CA GLU A 227 20.16 6.76 15.15
C GLU A 227 19.99 7.44 13.79
N GLY A 228 21.12 7.68 13.12
CA GLY A 228 21.19 8.30 11.81
C GLY A 228 21.97 7.45 10.81
N ARG A 229 21.52 7.46 9.55
CA ARG A 229 22.22 6.84 8.43
C ARG A 229 22.30 7.81 7.27
N ARG A 230 23.46 7.86 6.61
CA ARG A 230 23.66 8.61 5.37
C ARG A 230 24.67 7.90 4.49
N LYS A 231 24.28 7.56 3.25
CA LYS A 231 25.07 6.71 2.35
C LYS A 231 25.47 5.42 3.06
N THR A 232 26.76 5.20 3.30
CA THR A 232 27.32 4.04 4.01
C THR A 232 27.75 4.36 5.45
N ALA A 233 27.50 5.59 5.94
CA ALA A 233 27.79 5.97 7.32
C ALA A 233 26.58 5.72 8.22
N SER A 234 26.83 5.14 9.39
CA SER A 234 25.89 4.96 10.49
C SER A 234 26.39 5.71 11.71
N ALA A 235 25.49 6.44 12.38
CA ALA A 235 25.79 7.20 13.59
C ALA A 235 24.74 6.96 14.66
N THR A 236 25.21 6.88 15.90
CA THR A 236 24.37 6.90 17.11
C THR A 236 24.76 8.12 17.92
N ALA A 237 23.80 8.96 18.26
CA ALA A 237 24.01 10.17 19.07
C ALA A 237 23.24 10.04 20.38
N VAL A 238 23.94 10.28 21.49
CA VAL A 238 23.35 10.45 22.81
C VAL A 238 23.40 11.93 23.13
N VAL A 239 22.23 12.53 23.39
CA VAL A 239 22.10 13.95 23.72
C VAL A 239 21.63 14.06 25.16
N TYR A 240 22.41 14.80 25.96
CA TYR A 240 22.16 15.06 27.37
C TYR A 240 21.49 16.42 27.57
N ASP A 241 20.59 16.49 28.53
CA ASP A 241 19.99 17.75 28.96
C ASP A 241 20.94 18.55 29.87
N ASN A 242 20.74 19.87 29.94
CA ASN A 242 21.52 20.80 30.77
C ASN A 242 23.06 20.70 30.56
N GLY A 243 23.48 20.67 29.31
CA GLY A 243 24.90 20.62 28.92
C GLY A 243 25.55 22.00 28.73
N THR A 244 26.84 21.97 28.43
CA THR A 244 27.68 23.14 28.10
C THR A 244 27.83 23.38 26.59
N GLY A 245 27.25 22.51 25.76
CA GLY A 245 27.44 22.53 24.31
C GLY A 245 28.63 21.67 23.84
N LYS A 246 29.15 20.78 24.69
CA LYS A 246 30.29 19.93 24.37
C LYS A 246 29.85 18.82 23.43
N VAL A 247 30.52 18.70 22.29
CA VAL A 247 30.24 17.67 21.30
C VAL A 247 31.46 16.77 21.12
N THR A 248 31.31 15.49 21.44
CA THR A 248 32.36 14.49 21.23
C THR A 248 31.95 13.47 20.17
N VAL A 249 32.87 13.17 19.25
CA VAL A 249 32.71 12.22 18.14
C VAL A 249 33.76 11.12 18.29
N ASN A 250 33.34 9.88 18.53
CA ASN A 250 34.24 8.74 18.76
C ASN A 250 35.29 8.99 19.87
N GLY A 251 34.91 9.72 20.93
CA GLY A 251 35.81 10.08 22.04
C GLY A 251 36.75 11.26 21.75
N ILE A 252 36.68 11.86 20.56
CA ILE A 252 37.50 13.01 20.15
C ILE A 252 36.59 14.25 20.09
N ASP A 253 37.13 15.45 20.35
CA ASP A 253 36.37 16.69 20.21
C ASP A 253 35.97 16.96 18.75
N VAL A 254 34.80 17.57 18.55
CA VAL A 254 34.23 17.83 17.21
C VAL A 254 35.14 18.66 16.32
N LEU A 255 35.89 19.61 16.90
CA LEU A 255 36.81 20.48 16.17
C LEU A 255 37.99 19.70 15.57
N HIS A 256 38.46 18.68 16.27
CA HIS A 256 39.55 17.82 15.80
C HIS A 256 39.05 16.75 14.84
N TYR A 257 37.86 16.18 15.09
CA TYR A 257 37.29 15.14 14.23
C TYR A 257 36.82 15.70 12.87
N PHE A 258 36.20 16.87 12.85
CA PHE A 258 35.73 17.55 11.64
C PHE A 258 36.50 18.86 11.39
N PRO A 259 37.69 18.80 10.77
CA PRO A 259 38.48 20.01 10.49
C PRO A 259 37.80 20.95 9.50
N VAL A 260 36.91 20.45 8.65
CA VAL A 260 36.20 21.25 7.63
C VAL A 260 34.95 21.91 8.24
N LEU A 261 34.80 23.22 8.00
CA LEU A 261 33.69 24.01 8.53
C LEU A 261 32.32 23.49 8.10
N GLN A 262 32.17 23.10 6.83
CA GLN A 262 30.93 22.57 6.26
C GLN A 262 30.37 21.39 7.07
N ASP A 263 31.23 20.50 7.57
CA ASP A 263 30.79 19.35 8.36
C ASP A 263 30.29 19.82 9.73
N ARG A 264 30.98 20.77 10.35
CA ARG A 264 30.60 21.37 11.64
C ARG A 264 29.26 22.10 11.55
N GLU A 265 29.01 22.82 10.47
CA GLU A 265 27.71 23.46 10.20
C GLU A 265 26.56 22.44 10.15
N GLN A 266 26.79 21.27 9.54
CA GLN A 266 25.77 20.22 9.51
C GLN A 266 25.45 19.68 10.90
N LEU A 267 26.44 19.53 11.79
CA LEU A 267 26.22 19.10 13.17
C LEU A 267 25.50 20.16 13.99
N LEU A 268 25.79 21.45 13.75
CA LEU A 268 25.20 22.57 14.49
C LEU A 268 23.74 22.85 14.09
N PHE A 269 23.38 22.60 12.82
CA PHE A 269 22.10 22.98 12.24
C PHE A 269 20.85 22.57 13.06
N PRO A 270 20.73 21.33 13.60
CA PRO A 270 19.56 20.97 14.42
C PRO A 270 19.43 21.80 15.70
N PHE A 271 20.54 22.12 16.37
CA PHE A 271 20.55 22.92 17.59
C PHE A 271 20.28 24.39 17.31
N GLN A 272 20.80 24.91 16.18
CA GLN A 272 20.53 26.26 15.72
C GLN A 272 19.06 26.45 15.33
N PHE A 273 18.50 25.48 14.61
CA PHE A 273 17.09 25.51 14.19
C PHE A 273 16.12 25.60 15.38
N LEU A 274 16.46 24.93 16.49
CA LEU A 274 15.67 24.93 17.72
C LEU A 274 16.05 26.05 18.71
N ASN A 275 16.99 26.94 18.37
CA ASN A 275 17.52 27.97 19.28
C ASN A 275 18.02 27.39 20.63
N ARG A 276 18.72 26.25 20.56
CA ARG A 276 19.24 25.48 21.71
C ARG A 276 20.76 25.24 21.64
N VAL A 277 21.48 26.08 20.90
CA VAL A 277 22.93 26.05 20.86
C VAL A 277 23.49 26.27 22.28
N GLY A 278 24.40 25.39 22.72
CA GLY A 278 25.04 25.49 24.03
C GLY A 278 24.22 24.97 25.22
N LYS A 279 23.03 24.40 25.00
CA LYS A 279 22.17 23.87 26.09
C LYS A 279 22.27 22.36 26.31
N HIS A 280 22.86 21.65 25.36
CA HIS A 280 22.92 20.19 25.34
C HIS A 280 24.35 19.73 25.10
N ASP A 281 24.75 18.65 25.77
CA ASP A 281 25.99 17.94 25.47
C ASP A 281 25.67 16.73 24.60
N MET A 282 26.52 16.46 23.61
CA MET A 282 26.32 15.37 22.67
C MET A 282 27.54 14.46 22.63
N VAL A 283 27.31 13.18 22.85
CA VAL A 283 28.29 12.12 22.63
C VAL A 283 27.81 11.28 21.45
N CYS A 284 28.59 11.22 20.38
CA CYS A 284 28.22 10.45 19.20
C CYS A 284 29.29 9.44 18.82
N THR A 285 28.81 8.28 18.37
CA THR A 285 29.61 7.22 17.79
C THR A 285 29.24 7.09 16.31
N VAL A 286 30.24 7.13 15.43
CA VAL A 286 30.04 7.08 13.98
C VAL A 286 31.00 6.10 13.34
N SER A 287 30.48 5.29 12.42
CA SER A 287 31.22 4.28 11.68
C SER A 287 30.85 4.26 10.20
N GLY A 288 31.83 3.89 9.36
CA GLY A 288 31.66 3.79 7.91
C GLY A 288 31.57 5.13 7.17
N GLY A 289 31.42 5.04 5.85
CA GLY A 289 31.31 6.19 4.96
C GLY A 289 32.56 7.05 4.87
N GLY A 290 32.35 8.35 4.62
CA GLY A 290 33.41 9.35 4.60
C GLY A 290 32.95 10.63 5.30
N ARG A 291 33.85 11.60 5.45
CA ARG A 291 33.69 12.81 6.26
C ARG A 291 32.28 13.46 6.20
N SER A 292 31.82 13.86 5.01
CA SER A 292 30.51 14.52 4.84
C SER A 292 29.31 13.58 5.01
N ALA A 293 29.50 12.28 4.76
CA ALA A 293 28.47 11.29 5.02
C ALA A 293 28.28 11.09 6.53
N GLN A 294 29.39 11.02 7.27
CA GLN A 294 29.40 10.93 8.73
C GLN A 294 28.75 12.16 9.37
N ALA A 295 29.13 13.37 8.94
CA ALA A 295 28.52 14.60 9.44
C ALA A 295 26.99 14.63 9.24
N GLY A 296 26.52 14.21 8.07
CA GLY A 296 25.08 14.12 7.80
C GLY A 296 24.36 13.00 8.56
N ALA A 297 25.04 11.88 8.84
CA ALA A 297 24.49 10.82 9.69
C ALA A 297 24.33 11.31 11.14
N ILE A 298 25.34 12.00 11.68
CA ILE A 298 25.30 12.62 13.02
C ILE A 298 24.21 13.70 13.09
N ARG A 299 24.05 14.52 12.06
CA ARG A 299 22.96 15.51 11.98
C ARG A 299 21.58 14.87 12.13
N LEU A 300 21.34 13.75 11.46
CA LEU A 300 20.06 13.04 11.58
C LEU A 300 19.90 12.38 12.97
N ALA A 301 20.98 11.79 13.49
CA ALA A 301 20.99 11.18 14.82
C ALA A 301 20.69 12.20 15.93
N SER A 302 21.38 13.34 15.91
CA SER A 302 21.17 14.47 16.83
C SER A 302 19.79 15.07 16.71
N ALA A 303 19.29 15.30 15.49
CA ALA A 303 17.92 15.78 15.28
C ALA A 303 16.87 14.81 15.84
N LYS A 304 17.07 13.49 15.71
CA LYS A 304 16.16 12.49 16.29
C LYS A 304 16.22 12.43 17.81
N ALA A 305 17.40 12.54 18.40
CA ALA A 305 17.56 12.60 19.85
C ALA A 305 16.88 13.87 20.42
N LEU A 306 17.09 15.01 19.76
CA LEU A 306 16.52 16.30 20.19
C LEU A 306 14.98 16.32 20.28
N ARG A 307 14.27 15.46 19.55
CA ARG A 307 12.80 15.36 19.57
C ARG A 307 12.23 15.15 20.97
N SER A 308 12.95 14.44 21.84
CA SER A 308 12.49 14.15 23.21
C SER A 308 12.55 15.35 24.14
N PHE A 309 13.26 16.43 23.76
CA PHE A 309 13.44 17.63 24.59
C PHE A 309 12.64 18.85 24.08
N VAL A 310 11.83 18.67 23.03
CA VAL A 310 11.11 19.74 22.33
C VAL A 310 9.60 19.50 22.29
N THR A 311 8.84 20.53 21.97
CA THR A 311 7.39 20.45 21.82
C THR A 311 6.98 19.77 20.52
N GLU A 312 5.78 19.18 20.46
CA GLU A 312 5.27 18.53 19.25
C GLU A 312 5.25 19.46 18.02
N LYS A 313 5.01 20.76 18.21
CA LYS A 313 5.03 21.77 17.14
C LYS A 313 6.43 21.95 16.55
N GLU A 314 7.45 22.01 17.41
CA GLU A 314 8.85 22.11 16.98
C GLU A 314 9.29 20.85 16.23
N VAL A 315 8.84 19.67 16.66
CA VAL A 315 9.09 18.41 15.95
C VAL A 315 8.53 18.45 14.53
N GLU A 316 7.31 18.99 14.35
CA GLU A 316 6.71 19.15 13.03
C GLU A 316 7.50 20.16 12.17
N PHE A 317 8.00 21.26 12.74
CA PHE A 317 8.89 22.18 12.02
C PHE A 317 10.21 21.51 11.62
N MET A 318 10.80 20.67 12.46
CA MET A 318 12.00 19.89 12.12
C MET A 318 11.71 18.89 10.98
N ARG A 319 10.52 18.28 10.97
CA ARG A 319 10.07 17.39 9.89
C ARG A 319 9.99 18.16 8.57
N GLN A 320 9.33 19.32 8.58
CA GLN A 320 9.19 20.18 7.41
C GLN A 320 10.52 20.74 6.89
N ALA A 321 11.46 21.03 7.80
CA ALA A 321 12.83 21.43 7.46
C ALA A 321 13.72 20.28 6.94
N GLY A 322 13.21 19.04 6.90
CA GLY A 322 13.95 17.87 6.42
C GLY A 322 15.06 17.38 7.36
N LEU A 323 15.02 17.76 8.64
CA LEU A 323 15.98 17.31 9.65
C LEU A 323 15.75 15.86 10.09
N LEU A 324 14.49 15.40 10.04
CA LEU A 324 14.07 14.08 10.50
C LEU A 324 13.95 13.05 9.37
N THR A 325 14.20 13.46 8.12
CA THR A 325 14.10 12.61 6.93
C THR A 325 15.45 11.98 6.60
N VAL A 326 15.45 10.66 6.36
CA VAL A 326 16.64 9.95 5.85
C VAL A 326 16.87 10.35 4.40
N ASP A 327 18.09 10.79 4.04
CA ASP A 327 18.46 11.07 2.65
C ASP A 327 18.60 9.76 1.86
N PRO A 328 17.69 9.44 0.90
CA PRO A 328 17.71 8.15 0.20
C PRO A 328 18.78 8.10 -0.91
N ARG A 329 19.49 9.21 -1.17
CA ARG A 329 20.47 9.28 -2.28
C ARG A 329 21.70 8.45 -1.96
N VAL A 330 21.80 7.31 -2.64
CA VAL A 330 22.94 6.38 -2.58
C VAL A 330 23.66 6.29 -3.93
N LYS A 331 24.91 5.83 -3.93
CA LYS A 331 25.68 5.64 -5.16
C LYS A 331 24.99 4.57 -6.02
N GLU A 332 24.56 4.97 -7.20
CA GLU A 332 23.94 4.04 -8.14
C GLU A 332 25.00 3.08 -8.74
N ARG A 333 24.63 1.80 -8.91
CA ARG A 333 25.52 0.80 -9.51
C ARG A 333 25.87 1.14 -10.97
N LYS A 334 27.07 0.76 -11.40
CA LYS A 334 27.49 0.74 -12.80
C LYS A 334 26.67 -0.30 -13.58
N LYS A 335 26.37 -0.04 -14.86
CA LYS A 335 25.67 -1.00 -15.74
C LYS A 335 26.68 -1.65 -16.69
N PRO A 336 26.55 -2.95 -17.00
CA PRO A 336 27.33 -3.55 -18.07
C PRO A 336 27.03 -2.82 -19.39
N GLY A 337 28.04 -2.68 -20.26
CA GLY A 337 27.94 -1.92 -21.51
C GLY A 337 27.91 -0.39 -21.36
N GLN A 338 28.21 0.15 -20.18
CA GLN A 338 28.28 1.59 -19.92
C GLN A 338 29.59 1.95 -19.19
N GLU A 339 30.08 3.17 -19.38
CA GLU A 339 31.30 3.66 -18.71
C GLU A 339 31.07 3.87 -17.21
N GLY A 340 29.91 4.40 -16.84
CA GLY A 340 29.51 4.64 -15.45
C GLY A 340 28.10 4.16 -15.13
N ALA A 341 27.51 4.69 -14.04
CA ALA A 341 26.12 4.40 -13.71
C ALA A 341 25.13 4.98 -14.74
N ARG A 342 25.46 6.13 -15.33
CA ARG A 342 24.63 6.81 -16.35
C ARG A 342 25.43 7.19 -17.60
N ARG A 343 26.72 7.54 -17.43
CA ARG A 343 27.65 7.85 -18.52
C ARG A 343 27.80 6.66 -19.46
N LYS A 344 27.57 6.89 -20.75
CA LYS A 344 27.76 5.92 -21.83
C LYS A 344 29.17 6.07 -22.40
N PHE A 345 29.67 5.01 -23.02
CA PHE A 345 30.88 5.13 -23.84
C PHE A 345 30.64 6.08 -25.01
N THR A 346 31.71 6.67 -25.53
CA THR A 346 31.65 7.50 -26.74
C THR A 346 31.09 6.67 -27.89
N TRP A 347 29.92 7.07 -28.38
CA TRP A 347 29.30 6.43 -29.53
C TRP A 347 30.03 6.88 -30.81
N LYS A 348 30.58 5.92 -31.55
CA LYS A 348 31.16 6.16 -32.88
C LYS A 348 30.10 5.86 -33.93
N LYS A 349 29.75 6.87 -34.74
CA LYS A 349 28.74 6.74 -35.80
C LYS A 349 29.25 6.01 -37.05
N ARG A 350 30.58 5.99 -37.26
CA ARG A 350 31.24 5.52 -38.47
C ARG A 350 32.28 4.47 -38.12
#